data_AF-A0A1W1B8F0-F1
#
_entry.id   AF-A0A1W1B8F0-F1
#
_cell.length_a   1.000
_cell.length_b   1.000
_cell.length_c   1.000
_cell.angle_alpha   90.00
_cell.angle_beta   90.00
_cell.angle_gamma   90.00
#
_symmetry.space_group_name_H-M   'P 1'
#
loop_
_entity.id
_entity.type
_entity.pdbx_description
1 polymer ?
#
loop_
_entity_poly.entity_id
_entity_poly.type
_entity_poly.pdbx_seq_one_letter_code
_entity_poly.pdbx_strand_id
1 'polypeptide(L)'
;MPTNSKAAVPAVNLDNLDIDAKPASRPASAVVATVNGIAIKKGDADKFLALASKGRATDLDKLPKKQRDGLLKGYAVSVLIEDKASKEVPMKVKNKLAASYWAKQEMSKIDVSDKEAKAFYEKNKKMYKDKSGKLLAYDKVSQYIKVQLKQKKFNEKLIKNAKIVIK
;
A
#
# COMPACT_ATOMS: atom_id res chain seq x y z
N MET A 1 20.67 -6.18 11.89
CA MET A 1 19.62 -6.71 12.80
C MET A 1 18.62 -5.57 13.02
N PRO A 2 17.33 -5.73 12.72
CA PRO A 2 16.39 -4.65 13.01
C PRO A 2 16.02 -4.71 14.50
N THR A 3 16.33 -3.64 15.22
CA THR A 3 15.92 -3.46 16.60
C THR A 3 14.42 -3.18 16.67
N ASN A 4 13.83 -3.90 17.62
CA ASN A 4 12.44 -3.90 18.04
C ASN A 4 11.97 -2.48 18.40
N SER A 5 11.17 -1.85 17.53
CA SER A 5 10.32 -0.72 17.92
C SER A 5 8.89 -1.23 17.97
N LYS A 6 8.46 -1.61 19.18
CA LYS A 6 7.06 -1.87 19.50
C LYS A 6 6.36 -0.50 19.57
N ALA A 7 6.21 0.17 18.43
CA ALA A 7 5.21 1.21 18.27
C ALA A 7 3.86 0.49 18.31
N ALA A 8 3.32 0.30 19.51
CA ALA A 8 1.95 -0.14 19.69
C ALA A 8 1.07 0.98 19.13
N VAL A 9 0.74 0.89 17.84
CA VAL A 9 -0.47 1.48 17.32
C VAL A 9 -1.57 0.92 18.23
N PRO A 10 -2.33 1.74 18.97
CA PRO A 10 -3.48 1.21 19.69
C PRO A 10 -4.37 0.60 18.61
N ALA A 11 -4.40 -0.73 18.54
CA ALA A 11 -5.29 -1.44 17.65
C ALA A 11 -6.69 -0.96 18.03
N VAL A 12 -7.36 -0.24 17.12
CA VAL A 12 -8.75 0.15 17.32
C VAL A 12 -9.50 -1.16 17.44
N ASN A 13 -9.97 -1.50 18.64
CA ASN A 13 -10.75 -2.71 18.86
C ASN A 13 -12.11 -2.51 18.19
N LEU A 14 -12.35 -3.26 17.12
CA LEU A 14 -13.56 -3.25 16.30
C LEU A 14 -14.26 -4.63 16.34
N ASP A 15 -14.01 -5.42 17.38
CA ASP A 15 -14.48 -6.82 17.45
C ASP A 15 -15.98 -6.92 17.77
N ASN A 16 -16.55 -5.87 18.38
CA ASN A 16 -17.97 -5.79 18.75
C ASN A 16 -18.65 -4.56 18.13
N LEU A 17 -18.55 -4.40 16.80
CA LEU A 17 -19.26 -3.35 16.06
C LEU A 17 -20.79 -3.53 16.23
N ASP A 18 -21.40 -2.65 17.00
CA ASP A 18 -22.87 -2.56 17.12
C ASP A 18 -23.36 -1.53 16.08
N ILE A 19 -24.03 -2.01 15.03
CA ILE A 19 -24.43 -1.21 13.86
C ILE A 19 -25.91 -0.74 14.00
N ASP A 20 -26.59 -1.08 15.09
CA ASP A 20 -28.03 -0.85 15.26
C ASP A 20 -28.39 0.51 15.87
N ALA A 21 -27.40 1.37 16.13
CA ALA A 21 -27.66 2.75 16.50
C ALA A 21 -28.19 3.54 15.28
N LYS A 22 -29.37 4.17 15.43
CA LYS A 22 -30.05 4.96 14.39
C LYS A 22 -29.81 6.49 14.44
N PRO A 23 -28.58 7.04 14.61
CA PRO A 23 -28.33 8.45 14.33
C PRO A 23 -28.50 8.75 12.84
N ALA A 24 -28.95 9.97 12.52
CA ALA A 24 -28.86 10.49 11.15
C ALA A 24 -27.37 10.60 10.75
N SER A 25 -27.03 10.07 9.57
CA SER A 25 -25.68 10.18 9.01
C SER A 25 -25.43 11.62 8.57
N ARG A 26 -24.34 12.24 9.07
CA ARG A 26 -23.92 13.57 8.64
C ARG A 26 -23.35 13.54 7.22
N PRO A 27 -23.29 14.67 6.49
CA PRO A 27 -22.68 14.71 5.17
C PRO A 27 -21.16 14.45 5.22
N ALA A 28 -20.59 13.94 4.13
CA ALA A 28 -19.16 13.62 4.03
C ALA A 28 -18.23 14.83 4.29
N SER A 29 -18.71 16.06 4.05
CA SER A 29 -17.98 17.30 4.29
C SER A 29 -17.97 17.75 5.75
N ALA A 30 -18.81 17.17 6.62
CA ALA A 30 -18.91 17.56 8.02
C ALA A 30 -17.58 17.33 8.75
N VAL A 31 -17.14 18.30 9.55
CA VAL A 31 -15.98 18.15 10.43
C VAL A 31 -16.40 17.32 11.65
N VAL A 32 -15.70 16.22 11.89
CA VAL A 32 -16.01 15.29 12.99
C VAL A 32 -14.97 15.32 14.11
N ALA A 33 -13.76 15.83 13.83
CA ALA A 33 -12.71 16.09 14.79
C ALA A 33 -11.70 17.09 14.22
N THR A 34 -10.84 17.63 15.08
CA THR A 34 -9.71 18.48 14.67
C THR A 34 -8.45 18.03 15.40
N VAL A 35 -7.31 17.96 14.71
CA VAL A 35 -6.01 17.53 15.25
C VAL A 35 -4.95 18.53 14.83
N ASN A 36 -4.35 19.26 15.78
CA ASN A 36 -3.40 20.35 15.51
C ASN A 36 -3.90 21.36 14.45
N GLY A 37 -5.19 21.72 14.51
CA GLY A 37 -5.82 22.61 13.53
C GLY A 37 -6.20 21.95 12.19
N ILE A 38 -5.83 20.70 11.96
CA ILE A 38 -6.22 19.92 10.77
C ILE A 38 -7.62 19.35 11.00
N ALA A 39 -8.57 19.74 10.16
CA ALA A 39 -9.94 19.25 10.22
C ALA A 39 -10.05 17.82 9.67
N ILE A 40 -10.57 16.91 10.49
CA ILE A 40 -10.94 15.55 10.08
C ILE A 40 -12.38 15.61 9.55
N LYS A 41 -12.55 15.39 8.25
CA LYS A 41 -13.87 15.31 7.62
C LYS A 41 -14.47 13.92 7.80
N LYS A 42 -15.79 13.86 7.89
CA LYS A 42 -16.54 12.59 8.01
C LYS A 42 -16.18 11.62 6.90
N GLY A 43 -16.13 12.08 5.65
CA GLY A 43 -15.82 11.22 4.51
C GLY A 43 -14.45 10.55 4.60
N ASP A 44 -13.47 11.18 5.25
CA ASP A 44 -12.15 10.60 5.42
C ASP A 44 -12.11 9.63 6.62
N ALA A 45 -12.85 9.95 7.69
CA ALA A 45 -13.07 9.03 8.80
C ALA A 45 -13.86 7.77 8.38
N ASP A 46 -14.83 7.89 7.47
CA ASP A 46 -15.60 6.79 6.90
C ASP A 46 -14.71 5.86 6.05
N LYS A 47 -13.80 6.43 5.24
CA LYS A 47 -12.79 5.65 4.50
C LYS A 47 -11.84 4.91 5.45
N PHE A 48 -11.37 5.60 6.49
CA PHE A 48 -10.53 4.98 7.51
C PHE A 48 -11.27 3.84 8.23
N LEU A 49 -12.55 4.02 8.56
CA LEU A 49 -13.41 2.98 9.12
C LEU A 49 -13.54 1.78 8.17
N ALA A 50 -13.81 2.01 6.89
CA ALA A 50 -13.91 0.95 5.90
C ALA A 50 -12.62 0.13 5.80
N LEU A 51 -11.46 0.80 5.81
CA LEU A 51 -10.16 0.13 5.80
C LEU A 51 -9.92 -0.66 7.09
N ALA A 52 -10.11 -0.03 8.26
CA ALA A 52 -9.86 -0.64 9.56
C ALA A 52 -10.80 -1.83 9.85
N SER A 53 -12.06 -1.74 9.38
CA SER A 53 -13.07 -2.78 9.58
C SER A 53 -13.09 -3.85 8.49
N LYS A 54 -12.24 -3.73 7.45
CA LYS A 54 -12.28 -4.54 6.22
C LYS A 54 -13.65 -4.51 5.53
N GLY A 55 -14.28 -3.34 5.52
CA GLY A 55 -15.58 -3.08 4.89
C GLY A 55 -16.81 -3.46 5.73
N ARG A 56 -16.64 -4.01 6.95
CA ARG A 56 -17.76 -4.36 7.83
C ARG A 56 -18.56 -3.15 8.31
N ALA A 57 -17.91 -1.99 8.40
CA ALA A 57 -18.56 -0.72 8.72
C ALA A 57 -18.04 0.36 7.78
N THR A 58 -18.93 1.25 7.34
CA THR A 58 -18.64 2.29 6.35
C THR A 58 -19.16 3.67 6.75
N ASP A 59 -19.91 3.76 7.85
CA ASP A 59 -20.48 5.00 8.34
C ASP A 59 -20.14 5.20 9.81
N LEU A 60 -19.28 6.19 10.07
CA LEU A 60 -18.82 6.57 11.40
C LEU A 60 -19.98 6.90 12.36
N ASP A 61 -21.05 7.50 11.85
CA ASP A 61 -22.14 7.98 12.70
C ASP A 61 -23.04 6.87 13.22
N LYS A 62 -23.01 5.69 12.59
CA LYS A 62 -23.68 4.48 13.06
C LYS A 62 -22.93 3.79 14.19
N LEU A 63 -21.69 4.20 14.46
CA LEU A 63 -20.91 3.61 15.55
C LEU A 63 -21.35 4.14 16.92
N PRO A 64 -21.35 3.27 17.95
CA PRO A 64 -21.44 3.69 19.34
C PRO A 64 -20.37 4.74 19.66
N LYS A 65 -20.71 5.72 20.49
CA LYS A 65 -19.84 6.88 20.80
C LYS A 65 -18.40 6.45 21.13
N LYS A 66 -18.23 5.46 22.00
CA LYS A 66 -16.90 4.96 22.41
C LYS A 66 -16.08 4.41 21.25
N GLN A 67 -16.70 3.72 20.30
CA GLN A 67 -16.03 3.15 19.12
C GLN A 67 -15.67 4.24 18.11
N ARG A 68 -16.59 5.18 17.88
CA ARG A 68 -16.32 6.38 17.08
C ARG A 68 -15.15 7.19 17.64
N ASP A 69 -15.11 7.43 18.95
CA ASP A 69 -14.01 8.14 19.59
C ASP A 69 -12.69 7.38 19.46
N GLY A 70 -12.71 6.05 19.63
CA GLY A 70 -11.53 5.19 19.45
C GLY A 70 -11.01 5.22 18.01
N LEU A 71 -11.90 5.14 17.03
CA LEU A 71 -11.55 5.24 15.61
C LEU A 71 -10.98 6.62 15.28
N LEU A 72 -11.62 7.70 15.72
CA LEU A 72 -11.16 9.07 15.48
C LEU A 72 -9.79 9.33 16.11
N LYS A 73 -9.52 8.78 17.30
CA LYS A 73 -8.18 8.81 17.91
C LYS A 73 -7.16 8.03 17.08
N GLY A 74 -7.54 6.84 16.58
CA GLY A 74 -6.69 6.06 15.68
C GLY A 74 -6.37 6.82 14.39
N TYR A 75 -7.37 7.45 13.78
CA TYR A 75 -7.19 8.24 12.57
C TYR A 75 -6.38 9.52 12.83
N ALA A 76 -6.57 10.17 13.99
CA ALA A 76 -5.77 11.32 14.41
C ALA A 76 -4.27 11.00 14.44
N VAL A 77 -3.88 9.78 14.84
CA VAL A 77 -2.48 9.34 14.78
C VAL A 77 -1.98 9.31 13.33
N SER A 78 -2.77 8.77 12.40
CA SER A 78 -2.43 8.78 10.96
C SER A 78 -2.27 10.20 10.42
N VAL A 79 -3.19 11.11 10.77
CA VAL A 79 -3.11 12.53 10.37
C VAL A 79 -1.85 13.20 10.90
N LEU A 80 -1.46 12.92 12.16
CA LEU A 80 -0.22 13.45 12.74
C LEU A 80 1.03 12.89 12.07
N ILE A 81 1.03 11.59 11.71
CA ILE A 81 2.12 10.97 10.97
C ILE A 81 2.26 11.62 9.59
N GLU A 82 1.15 11.82 8.89
CA GLU A 82 1.13 12.46 7.57
C GLU A 82 1.63 13.91 7.65
N ASP A 83 1.14 14.70 8.62
CA ASP A 83 1.58 16.08 8.85
C ASP A 83 3.09 16.15 9.09
N LYS A 84 3.62 15.33 10.01
CA LYS A 84 5.06 15.27 10.27
C LYS A 84 5.86 14.82 9.07
N ALA A 85 5.45 13.73 8.41
CA ALA A 85 6.13 13.23 7.22
C ALA A 85 6.12 14.27 6.09
N SER A 86 5.05 15.04 5.94
CA SER A 86 4.97 16.12 4.95
C SER A 86 5.97 17.25 5.22
N LYS A 87 6.34 17.51 6.48
CA LYS A 87 7.28 18.56 6.87
C LYS A 87 8.72 18.07 6.90
N GLU A 88 8.94 16.87 7.43
CA GLU A 88 10.28 16.36 7.74
C GLU A 88 10.90 15.54 6.61
N VAL A 89 10.10 14.90 5.74
CA VAL A 89 10.65 14.08 4.65
C VAL A 89 11.19 14.98 3.53
N PRO A 90 12.49 14.87 3.17
CA PRO A 90 13.06 15.70 2.12
C PRO A 90 12.36 15.49 0.77
N MET A 91 12.23 16.56 -0.02
CA MET A 91 11.58 16.52 -1.34
C MET A 91 12.18 15.44 -2.26
N LYS A 92 13.50 15.23 -2.21
CA LYS A 92 14.18 14.18 -2.98
C LYS A 92 13.67 12.78 -2.62
N VAL A 93 13.36 12.53 -1.35
CA VAL A 93 12.80 11.25 -0.89
C VAL A 93 11.35 11.11 -1.34
N LYS A 94 10.53 12.17 -1.20
CA LYS A 94 9.15 12.19 -1.72
C LYS A 94 9.09 11.87 -3.21
N ASN A 95 9.95 12.51 -4.01
CA ASN A 95 10.02 12.28 -5.45
C ASN A 95 10.43 10.83 -5.78
N LYS A 96 11.37 10.25 -5.05
CA LYS A 96 11.74 8.83 -5.22
C LYS A 96 10.58 7.89 -4.87
N LEU A 97 9.82 8.18 -3.82
CA LEU A 97 8.65 7.38 -3.44
C LEU A 97 7.54 7.49 -4.49
N ALA A 98 7.25 8.70 -4.97
CA ALA A 98 6.29 8.93 -6.04
C ALA A 98 6.69 8.20 -7.33
N ALA A 99 7.96 8.32 -7.74
CA ALA A 99 8.49 7.61 -8.91
C ALA A 99 8.40 6.09 -8.75
N SER A 100 8.73 5.56 -7.57
CA SER A 100 8.63 4.11 -7.29
C SER A 100 7.19 3.62 -7.31
N TYR A 101 6.26 4.40 -6.74
CA TYR A 101 4.83 4.10 -6.78
C TYR A 101 4.30 4.08 -8.22
N TRP A 102 4.61 5.12 -9.00
CA TRP A 102 4.25 5.18 -10.41
C TRP A 102 4.81 4.00 -11.21
N ALA A 103 6.10 3.67 -11.02
CA ALA A 103 6.73 2.53 -11.68
C ALA A 103 6.02 1.22 -11.32
N LYS A 104 5.63 1.01 -10.06
CA LYS A 104 4.86 -0.17 -9.63
C LYS A 104 3.50 -0.24 -10.34
N GLN A 105 2.79 0.88 -10.47
CA GLN A 105 1.51 0.95 -11.18
C GLN A 105 1.70 0.62 -12.67
N GLU A 106 2.70 1.21 -13.33
CA GLU A 106 2.97 0.92 -14.74
C GLU A 106 3.40 -0.53 -14.98
N MET A 107 4.25 -1.09 -14.12
CA MET A 107 4.62 -2.51 -14.20
C MET A 107 3.44 -3.46 -13.99
N SER A 108 2.45 -3.08 -13.17
CA SER A 108 1.26 -3.91 -12.93
C SER A 108 0.42 -4.11 -14.20
N LYS A 109 0.46 -3.13 -15.12
CA LYS A 109 -0.21 -3.15 -16.43
C LYS A 109 0.51 -4.01 -17.47
N ILE A 110 1.73 -4.45 -17.18
CA ILE A 110 2.50 -5.30 -18.10
C ILE A 110 2.12 -6.74 -17.85
N ASP A 111 1.61 -7.40 -18.89
CA ASP A 111 1.34 -8.82 -18.86
C ASP A 111 2.53 -9.65 -19.35
N VAL A 112 2.70 -10.79 -18.67
CA VAL A 112 3.69 -11.82 -19.03
C VAL A 112 2.95 -13.15 -19.00
N SER A 113 2.84 -13.76 -20.17
CA SER A 113 2.19 -15.06 -20.32
C SER A 113 3.04 -16.17 -19.71
N ASP A 114 2.39 -17.28 -19.33
CA ASP A 114 3.10 -18.48 -18.88
C ASP A 114 4.04 -19.03 -19.96
N LYS A 115 3.63 -18.93 -21.24
CA LYS A 115 4.45 -19.34 -22.39
C LYS A 115 5.75 -18.54 -22.45
N GLU A 116 5.69 -17.21 -22.31
CA GLU A 116 6.87 -16.34 -22.28
C GLU A 116 7.76 -16.65 -21.07
N ALA A 117 7.17 -16.78 -19.89
CA ALA A 117 7.91 -17.10 -18.67
C ALA A 117 8.58 -18.47 -18.75
N LYS A 118 7.92 -19.48 -19.31
CA LYS A 118 8.49 -20.80 -19.54
C LYS A 118 9.62 -20.76 -20.56
N ALA A 119 9.44 -20.06 -21.68
CA ALA A 119 10.51 -19.88 -22.66
C ALA A 119 11.74 -19.17 -22.06
N PHE A 120 11.53 -18.19 -21.19
CA PHE A 120 12.62 -17.53 -20.47
C PHE A 120 13.31 -18.49 -19.49
N TYR A 121 12.55 -19.27 -18.72
CA TYR A 121 13.09 -20.30 -17.85
C TYR A 121 13.97 -21.27 -18.62
N GLU A 122 13.46 -21.87 -19.70
CA GLU A 122 14.17 -22.83 -20.56
C GLU A 122 15.53 -22.31 -21.05
N LYS A 123 15.58 -21.06 -21.54
CA LYS A 123 16.81 -20.42 -22.01
C LYS A 123 17.82 -20.14 -20.89
N ASN A 124 17.34 -19.99 -19.65
CA ASN A 124 18.12 -19.49 -18.53
C ASN A 124 18.23 -20.49 -17.36
N LYS A 125 17.84 -21.76 -17.57
CA LYS A 125 17.76 -22.81 -16.53
C LYS A 125 18.95 -22.86 -15.61
N LYS A 126 20.16 -22.66 -16.15
CA LYS A 126 21.42 -22.68 -15.38
C LYS A 126 21.44 -21.69 -14.20
N MET A 127 20.67 -20.60 -14.25
CA MET A 127 20.56 -19.59 -13.18
C MET A 127 19.62 -20.00 -12.05
N TYR A 128 18.74 -20.99 -12.27
CA TYR A 128 17.71 -21.39 -11.30
C TYR A 128 18.12 -22.67 -10.58
N LYS A 129 19.24 -22.62 -9.85
CA LYS A 129 19.73 -23.73 -9.03
C LYS A 129 19.55 -23.42 -7.55
N ASP A 130 19.29 -24.45 -6.76
CA ASP A 130 19.34 -24.34 -5.30
C ASP A 130 20.79 -24.31 -4.78
N LYS A 131 20.94 -24.23 -3.45
CA LYS A 131 22.25 -24.20 -2.79
C LYS A 131 23.09 -25.44 -3.04
N SER A 132 22.46 -26.57 -3.38
CA SER A 132 23.12 -27.84 -3.70
C SER A 132 23.46 -27.94 -5.19
N GLY A 133 23.15 -26.92 -5.99
CA GLY A 133 23.38 -26.91 -7.43
C GLY A 133 22.31 -27.64 -8.24
N LYS A 134 21.24 -28.13 -7.61
CA LYS A 134 20.14 -28.83 -8.29
C LYS A 134 19.21 -27.81 -8.94
N LEU A 135 18.78 -28.11 -10.17
CA LEU A 135 17.86 -27.26 -10.92
C LEU A 135 16.48 -27.19 -10.22
N LEU A 136 15.99 -25.97 -9.99
CA LEU A 136 14.67 -25.69 -9.46
C LEU A 136 13.62 -25.89 -10.55
N ALA A 137 12.53 -26.59 -10.23
CA ALA A 137 11.39 -26.74 -11.14
C ALA A 137 10.76 -25.38 -11.50
N TYR A 138 10.25 -25.27 -12.73
CA TYR A 138 9.63 -24.04 -13.25
C TYR A 138 8.57 -23.47 -12.30
N ASP A 139 7.66 -24.31 -11.79
CA ASP A 139 6.55 -23.84 -10.95
C ASP A 139 7.04 -23.10 -9.71
N LYS A 140 8.18 -23.52 -9.13
CA LYS A 140 8.81 -22.88 -7.96
C LYS A 140 9.37 -21.49 -8.25
N VAL A 141 9.75 -21.22 -9.50
CA VAL A 141 10.40 -19.97 -9.92
C VAL A 141 9.53 -19.14 -10.87
N SER A 142 8.38 -19.66 -11.30
CA SER A 142 7.50 -19.07 -12.33
C SER A 142 7.12 -17.62 -12.01
N GLN A 143 6.69 -17.35 -10.79
CA GLN A 143 6.31 -16.01 -10.34
C GLN A 143 7.49 -15.04 -10.33
N TYR A 144 8.65 -15.50 -9.85
CA TYR A 144 9.87 -14.71 -9.87
C TYR A 144 10.27 -14.34 -11.31
N ILE A 145 10.21 -15.31 -12.23
CA ILE A 145 10.50 -15.11 -13.65
C ILE A 145 9.53 -14.12 -14.28
N LYS A 146 8.23 -14.22 -13.98
CA LYS A 146 7.23 -13.25 -14.46
C LYS A 146 7.57 -11.84 -13.98
N VAL A 147 7.95 -11.66 -12.72
CA VAL A 147 8.35 -10.34 -12.20
C VAL A 147 9.61 -9.82 -12.90
N GLN A 148 10.63 -10.67 -13.11
CA GLN A 148 11.83 -10.28 -13.86
C GLN A 148 11.49 -9.84 -15.30
N LEU A 149 10.62 -10.59 -15.99
CA LEU A 149 10.18 -10.25 -17.34
C LEU A 149 9.37 -8.96 -17.38
N LYS A 150 8.49 -8.71 -16.40
CA LYS A 150 7.77 -7.43 -16.27
C LYS A 150 8.75 -6.27 -16.11
N GLN A 151 9.73 -6.42 -15.22
CA GLN A 151 10.76 -5.40 -15.00
C GLN A 151 11.59 -5.15 -16.27
N LYS A 152 11.98 -6.22 -16.98
CA LYS A 152 12.72 -6.13 -18.23
C LYS A 152 11.92 -5.36 -19.30
N LYS A 153 10.68 -5.78 -19.56
CA LYS A 153 9.77 -5.11 -20.52
C LYS A 153 9.55 -3.63 -20.14
N PHE A 154 9.39 -3.33 -18.86
CA PHE A 154 9.25 -1.97 -18.36
C PHE A 154 10.49 -1.11 -18.65
N ASN A 155 11.67 -1.62 -18.30
CA ASN A 155 12.93 -0.93 -18.54
C ASN A 155 13.19 -0.70 -20.04
N GLU A 156 12.92 -1.71 -20.88
CA GLU A 156 13.02 -1.60 -22.34
C GLU A 156 12.11 -0.50 -22.89
N LYS A 157 10.87 -0.41 -22.41
CA LYS A 157 9.93 0.66 -22.79
C LYS A 157 10.45 2.05 -22.43
N LEU A 158 11.05 2.21 -21.25
CA LEU A 158 11.61 3.49 -20.81
C LEU A 158 12.87 3.87 -21.59
N ILE A 159 13.81 2.94 -21.74
CA ILE A 159 15.10 3.18 -22.40
C ILE A 159 14.91 3.46 -23.89
N LYS A 160 13.95 2.80 -24.55
CA LYS A 160 13.67 2.99 -25.99
C LYS A 160 13.45 4.46 -26.36
N ASN A 161 12.91 5.26 -25.44
CA ASN A 161 12.62 6.68 -25.67
C ASN A 161 13.61 7.62 -24.95
N ALA A 162 14.67 7.09 -24.35
CA ALA A 162 15.62 7.86 -23.55
C ALA A 162 16.89 8.18 -24.33
N LYS A 163 17.33 9.44 -24.31
CA LYS A 163 18.68 9.82 -24.72
C LYS A 163 19.63 9.66 -23.52
N ILE A 164 20.37 8.57 -23.50
CA ILE A 164 21.35 8.27 -22.46
C ILE A 164 22.74 8.63 -22.99
N VAL A 165 23.43 9.55 -22.31
CA VAL A 165 24.82 9.92 -22.62
C VAL A 165 25.71 9.43 -21.48
N ILE A 166 26.62 8.51 -21.80
CA ILE A 166 27.63 8.02 -20.87
C ILE A 166 28.87 8.90 -21.05
N LYS A 167 29.42 9.41 -19.95
CA LYS A 167 30.66 10.17 -19.92
C LYS A 167 31.74 9.34 -19.24
#